data_AF-B2C8J3-F1
#
_entry.id   AF-B2C8J3-F1
#
_cell.length_a   1.000
_cell.length_b   1.000
_cell.length_c   1.000
_cell.angle_alpha   90.00
_cell.angle_beta   90.00
_cell.angle_gamma   90.00
#
_symmetry.space_group_name_H-M   'P 1'
#
loop_
_entity.id
_entity.type
_entity.pdbx_description
1 polymer ?
#
loop_
_entity_poly.entity_id
_entity_poly.type
_entity_poly.pdbx_seq_one_letter_code
_entity_poly.pdbx_strand_id
1 'polypeptide(L)'
;ALKKTNAPRLVQLSSELTGGLGAGADPEVGRQAAIDSLDEIMDHLNGYDMCFITAGMGGGTGTGAAPVIAEACRAKNILTVGVVTLPFSFEGARRMRAAEYGFANLLNTADTVIVIPNQNLLRIADAGTTFESALKTADKVLSLGVRCITDLILREGLVNLDFADVRYVMKNGGRALMGTAQAKGPKRA
;
A
#
# COMPACT_ATOMS: atom_id res chain seq x y z
N ALA A 1 -16.18 6.87 5.31
CA ALA A 1 -14.72 6.86 5.52
C ALA A 1 -14.06 8.15 5.01
N LEU A 2 -14.27 8.53 3.74
CA LEU A 2 -13.59 9.66 3.10
C LEU A 2 -13.80 11.03 3.77
N LYS A 3 -14.92 11.27 4.46
CA LYS A 3 -15.16 12.54 5.17
C LYS A 3 -14.25 12.81 6.39
N LYS A 4 -13.46 11.82 6.82
CA LYS A 4 -12.59 11.91 8.01
C LYS A 4 -11.09 11.94 7.69
N THR A 5 -10.73 12.04 6.41
CA THR A 5 -9.32 12.09 5.98
C THR A 5 -8.82 13.52 5.89
N ASN A 6 -7.50 13.68 6.04
CA ASN A 6 -6.80 14.95 5.83
C ASN A 6 -6.20 15.06 4.43
N ALA A 7 -6.46 14.09 3.54
CA ALA A 7 -5.94 14.10 2.18
C ALA A 7 -6.58 15.24 1.36
N PRO A 8 -5.78 16.05 0.64
CA PRO A 8 -6.29 17.19 -0.11
C PRO A 8 -7.06 16.80 -1.39
N ARG A 9 -6.81 15.58 -1.91
CA ARG A 9 -7.48 15.02 -3.08
C ARG A 9 -8.20 13.74 -2.68
N LEU A 10 -9.44 13.60 -3.13
CA LEU A 10 -10.32 12.51 -2.76
C LEU A 10 -11.07 12.01 -3.99
N VAL A 11 -10.95 10.71 -4.24
CA VAL A 11 -11.73 10.01 -5.27
C VAL A 11 -12.64 9.02 -4.55
N GLN A 12 -13.94 9.10 -4.82
CA GLN A 12 -14.90 8.13 -4.32
C GLN A 12 -15.15 7.07 -5.39
N LEU A 13 -14.67 5.84 -5.14
CA LEU A 13 -14.85 4.73 -6.08
C LEU A 13 -16.33 4.36 -6.23
N SER A 14 -16.81 4.37 -7.47
CA SER A 14 -18.16 4.01 -7.94
C SER A 14 -19.28 4.23 -6.91
N SER A 15 -19.75 5.47 -6.85
CA SER A 15 -20.90 5.90 -6.05
C SER A 15 -22.18 5.15 -6.41
N GLU A 16 -22.35 4.78 -7.68
CA GLU A 16 -23.51 4.04 -8.18
C GLU A 16 -23.50 2.57 -7.78
N LEU A 17 -22.37 1.87 -7.95
CA LEU A 17 -22.27 0.43 -7.65
C LEU A 17 -22.40 0.14 -6.14
N THR A 18 -21.82 0.99 -5.30
CA THR A 18 -21.74 0.74 -3.85
C THR A 18 -22.75 1.54 -3.03
N GLY A 19 -23.46 2.49 -3.65
CA GLY A 19 -24.28 3.47 -2.93
C GLY A 19 -23.50 4.28 -1.88
N GLY A 20 -22.16 4.33 -1.98
CA GLY A 20 -21.28 4.93 -0.98
C GLY A 20 -21.07 4.10 0.30
N LEU A 21 -21.57 2.86 0.35
CA LEU A 21 -21.47 1.97 1.52
C LEU A 21 -20.16 1.14 1.53
N GLY A 22 -19.44 1.13 0.42
CA GLY A 22 -18.20 0.37 0.23
C GLY A 22 -18.43 -1.06 -0.28
N ALA A 23 -17.34 -1.81 -0.43
CA ALA A 23 -17.34 -3.09 -1.16
C ALA A 23 -17.78 -4.32 -0.34
N GLY A 24 -18.26 -4.17 0.90
CA GLY A 24 -18.80 -5.29 1.69
C GLY A 24 -17.85 -6.47 1.94
N ALA A 25 -16.53 -6.23 1.99
CA ALA A 25 -15.48 -7.27 2.05
C ALA A 25 -15.42 -8.20 0.82
N ASP A 26 -16.00 -7.81 -0.31
CA ASP A 26 -15.90 -8.47 -1.60
C ASP A 26 -14.85 -7.78 -2.49
N PRO A 27 -13.73 -8.45 -2.84
CA PRO A 27 -12.72 -7.90 -3.73
C PRO A 27 -13.25 -7.57 -5.13
N GLU A 28 -14.19 -8.33 -5.68
CA GLU A 28 -14.67 -8.11 -7.05
C GLU A 28 -15.50 -6.82 -7.15
N VAL A 29 -16.28 -6.50 -6.11
CA VAL A 29 -16.96 -5.19 -6.01
C VAL A 29 -15.94 -4.06 -5.95
N GLY A 30 -14.85 -4.24 -5.18
CA GLY A 30 -13.75 -3.26 -5.11
C GLY A 30 -13.05 -3.06 -6.46
N ARG A 31 -12.85 -4.16 -7.20
CA ARG A 31 -12.25 -4.16 -8.53
C ARG A 31 -13.12 -3.41 -9.54
N GLN A 32 -14.40 -3.75 -9.61
CA GLN A 32 -15.33 -3.07 -10.53
C GLN A 32 -15.46 -1.58 -10.19
N ALA A 33 -15.54 -1.24 -8.90
CA ALA A 33 -15.62 0.15 -8.48
C ALA A 33 -14.37 0.97 -8.88
N ALA A 34 -13.19 0.32 -8.94
CA ALA A 34 -11.97 0.97 -9.42
C ALA A 34 -11.92 1.13 -10.94
N ILE A 35 -12.47 0.16 -11.68
CA ILE A 35 -12.59 0.24 -13.14
C ILE A 35 -13.51 1.40 -13.54
N ASP A 36 -14.68 1.50 -12.90
CA ASP A 36 -15.66 2.56 -13.20
C ASP A 36 -15.11 3.97 -12.92
N SER A 37 -14.22 4.10 -11.94
CA SER A 37 -13.60 5.36 -11.54
C SER A 37 -12.18 5.55 -12.10
N LEU A 38 -11.72 4.70 -13.01
CA LEU A 38 -10.32 4.66 -13.42
C LEU A 38 -9.88 5.95 -14.10
N ASP A 39 -10.73 6.52 -14.95
CA ASP A 39 -10.43 7.76 -15.67
C ASP A 39 -10.17 8.93 -14.70
N GLU A 40 -11.04 9.09 -13.69
CA GLU A 40 -10.88 10.11 -12.64
C GLU A 40 -9.58 9.90 -11.84
N ILE A 41 -9.26 8.66 -11.48
CA ILE A 41 -8.00 8.33 -10.78
C ILE A 41 -6.80 8.71 -11.65
N MET A 42 -6.83 8.37 -12.94
CA MET A 42 -5.72 8.61 -13.84
C MET A 42 -5.54 10.09 -14.19
N ASP A 43 -6.61 10.88 -14.17
CA ASP A 43 -6.53 12.34 -14.30
C ASP A 43 -5.81 12.95 -13.10
N HIS A 44 -6.07 12.46 -11.88
CA HIS A 44 -5.36 12.88 -10.69
C HIS A 44 -3.88 12.49 -10.67
N LEU A 45 -3.52 11.40 -11.35
CA LEU A 45 -2.16 10.88 -11.45
C LEU A 45 -1.41 11.38 -12.68
N ASN A 46 -2.03 12.23 -13.50
CA ASN A 46 -1.37 12.80 -14.66
C ASN A 46 -0.20 13.70 -14.27
N GLY A 47 0.95 13.53 -14.94
CA GLY A 47 2.18 14.28 -14.67
C GLY A 47 2.99 13.80 -13.46
N TYR A 48 2.64 12.69 -12.82
CA TYR A 48 3.44 12.09 -11.75
C TYR A 48 4.35 10.99 -12.31
N ASP A 49 5.61 10.98 -11.91
CA ASP A 49 6.60 9.96 -12.32
C ASP A 49 6.55 8.68 -11.47
N MET A 50 5.98 8.78 -10.26
CA MET A 50 5.93 7.69 -9.29
C MET A 50 4.62 7.69 -8.51
N CYS A 51 4.06 6.51 -8.28
CA CYS A 51 2.84 6.29 -7.50
C CYS A 51 3.08 5.24 -6.41
N PHE A 52 2.72 5.58 -5.18
CA PHE A 52 2.69 4.63 -4.07
C PHE A 52 1.24 4.20 -3.81
N ILE A 53 0.99 2.90 -3.88
CA ILE A 53 -0.32 2.31 -3.61
C ILE A 53 -0.28 1.64 -2.26
N THR A 54 -0.95 2.23 -1.27
CA THR A 54 -1.05 1.65 0.08
C THR A 54 -2.42 1.05 0.34
N ALA A 55 -2.47 -0.20 0.78
CA ALA A 55 -3.72 -0.89 1.07
C ALA A 55 -3.57 -1.98 2.13
N GLY A 56 -4.59 -2.10 2.98
CA GLY A 56 -4.78 -3.28 3.81
C GLY A 56 -5.44 -4.39 3.01
N MET A 57 -4.71 -5.49 2.77
CA MET A 57 -5.22 -6.62 2.00
C MET A 57 -6.20 -7.46 2.83
N GLY A 58 -7.13 -8.10 2.12
CA GLY A 58 -8.15 -8.97 2.71
C GLY A 58 -9.52 -8.32 2.89
N GLY A 59 -9.62 -7.00 2.72
CA GLY A 59 -10.91 -6.31 2.56
C GLY A 59 -11.48 -6.45 1.14
N GLY A 60 -12.52 -5.67 0.82
CA GLY A 60 -13.06 -5.62 -0.55
C GLY A 60 -12.36 -4.57 -1.40
N THR A 61 -12.49 -3.30 -1.01
CA THR A 61 -11.99 -2.16 -1.81
C THR A 61 -10.48 -2.20 -2.02
N GLY A 62 -9.67 -2.27 -0.96
CA GLY A 62 -8.20 -2.26 -1.11
C GLY A 62 -7.68 -3.45 -1.92
N THR A 63 -8.19 -4.64 -1.63
CA THR A 63 -7.80 -5.90 -2.29
C THR A 63 -8.14 -5.90 -3.79
N GLY A 64 -9.30 -5.39 -4.17
CA GLY A 64 -9.76 -5.36 -5.56
C GLY A 64 -9.27 -4.16 -6.37
N ALA A 65 -9.22 -2.98 -5.75
CA ALA A 65 -8.89 -1.73 -6.44
C ALA A 65 -7.39 -1.56 -6.65
N ALA A 66 -6.55 -1.96 -5.68
CA ALA A 66 -5.11 -1.72 -5.75
C ALA A 66 -4.45 -2.33 -7.00
N PRO A 67 -4.75 -3.58 -7.42
CA PRO A 67 -4.17 -4.14 -8.64
C PRO A 67 -4.58 -3.39 -9.91
N VAL A 68 -5.84 -2.93 -10.00
CA VAL A 68 -6.38 -2.19 -11.16
C VAL A 68 -5.67 -0.84 -11.31
N ILE A 69 -5.55 -0.10 -10.21
CA ILE A 69 -4.86 1.20 -10.20
C ILE A 69 -3.39 1.01 -10.56
N ALA A 70 -2.74 -0.04 -10.03
CA ALA A 70 -1.35 -0.34 -10.32
C ALA A 70 -1.10 -0.62 -11.80
N GLU A 71 -1.97 -1.42 -12.42
CA GLU A 71 -1.90 -1.75 -13.85
C GLU A 71 -2.01 -0.48 -14.72
N ALA A 72 -2.96 0.40 -14.41
CA ALA A 72 -3.15 1.65 -15.14
C ALA A 72 -1.98 2.63 -14.98
N CYS A 73 -1.40 2.72 -13.77
CA CYS A 73 -0.19 3.51 -13.52
C CYS A 73 0.98 3.00 -14.35
N ARG A 74 1.21 1.69 -14.36
CA ARG A 74 2.28 1.06 -15.13
C ARG A 74 2.10 1.26 -16.64
N ALA A 75 0.87 1.18 -17.15
CA ALA A 75 0.55 1.47 -18.54
C ALA A 75 0.90 2.91 -18.95
N LYS A 76 0.83 3.87 -18.01
CA LYS A 76 1.27 5.26 -18.21
C LYS A 76 2.75 5.52 -17.88
N ASN A 77 3.56 4.48 -17.73
CA ASN A 77 4.98 4.57 -17.36
C ASN A 77 5.27 5.22 -15.99
N ILE A 78 4.27 5.28 -15.11
CA ILE A 78 4.44 5.75 -13.73
C ILE A 78 5.06 4.61 -12.92
N LEU A 79 6.19 4.88 -12.25
CA LEU A 79 6.83 3.88 -11.38
C LEU A 79 5.90 3.53 -10.22
N THR A 80 5.44 2.29 -10.17
CA THR A 80 4.34 1.88 -9.30
C THR A 80 4.83 0.98 -8.17
N VAL A 81 4.79 1.49 -6.94
CA VAL A 81 5.20 0.76 -5.74
C VAL A 81 4.00 0.48 -4.84
N GLY A 82 3.65 -0.80 -4.67
CA GLY A 82 2.65 -1.24 -3.70
C GLY A 82 3.25 -1.38 -2.30
N VAL A 83 2.64 -0.81 -1.28
CA VAL A 83 3.01 -1.01 0.13
C VAL A 83 1.78 -1.53 0.88
N VAL A 84 1.75 -2.82 1.17
CA VAL A 84 0.50 -3.49 1.59
C VAL A 84 0.68 -4.33 2.84
N THR A 85 -0.36 -4.36 3.67
CA THR A 85 -0.37 -5.25 4.86
C THR A 85 -1.17 -6.51 4.60
N LEU A 86 -0.65 -7.65 5.04
CA LEU A 86 -1.43 -8.88 5.18
C LEU A 86 -2.11 -8.91 6.56
N PRO A 87 -3.35 -9.41 6.67
CA PRO A 87 -4.11 -9.39 7.91
C PRO A 87 -3.48 -10.27 8.99
N PHE A 88 -3.87 -10.06 10.25
CA PHE A 88 -3.50 -10.97 11.33
C PHE A 88 -4.22 -12.31 11.17
N SER A 89 -3.62 -13.40 11.66
CA SER A 89 -4.24 -14.73 11.58
C SER A 89 -5.60 -14.80 12.29
N PHE A 90 -5.80 -14.03 13.36
CA PHE A 90 -7.05 -13.99 14.11
C PHE A 90 -8.18 -13.22 13.41
N GLU A 91 -7.92 -12.46 12.34
CA GLU A 91 -8.96 -11.78 11.56
C GLU A 91 -9.75 -12.75 10.66
N GLY A 92 -9.34 -14.02 10.61
CA GLY A 92 -10.06 -15.12 10.01
C GLY A 92 -9.52 -15.55 8.64
N ALA A 93 -9.66 -16.86 8.36
CA ALA A 93 -9.12 -17.48 7.15
C ALA A 93 -9.73 -16.93 5.85
N ARG A 94 -10.98 -16.46 5.87
CA ARG A 94 -11.60 -15.80 4.70
C ARG A 94 -10.84 -14.52 4.33
N ARG A 95 -10.48 -13.72 5.32
CA ARG A 95 -9.75 -12.46 5.11
C ARG A 95 -8.34 -12.70 4.60
N MET A 96 -7.65 -13.69 5.15
CA MET A 96 -6.31 -14.09 4.68
C MET A 96 -6.34 -14.56 3.21
N ARG A 97 -7.29 -15.42 2.83
CA ARG A 97 -7.42 -15.88 1.43
C ARG A 97 -7.67 -14.73 0.45
N ALA A 98 -8.55 -13.81 0.81
CA ALA A 98 -8.77 -12.61 0.01
C ALA A 98 -7.49 -11.76 -0.10
N ALA A 99 -6.72 -11.65 1.00
CA ALA A 99 -5.48 -10.90 1.01
C ALA A 99 -4.42 -11.51 0.09
N GLU A 100 -4.25 -12.84 0.12
CA GLU A 100 -3.34 -13.58 -0.75
C GLU A 100 -3.71 -13.42 -2.22
N TYR A 101 -5.02 -13.48 -2.54
CA TYR A 101 -5.52 -13.23 -3.89
C TYR A 101 -5.18 -11.81 -4.39
N GLY A 102 -5.52 -10.78 -3.62
CA GLY A 102 -5.22 -9.39 -4.00
C GLY A 102 -3.72 -9.12 -4.08
N PHE A 103 -2.93 -9.71 -3.18
CA PHE A 103 -1.47 -9.60 -3.18
C PHE A 103 -0.85 -10.23 -4.42
N ALA A 104 -1.29 -11.43 -4.83
CA ALA A 104 -0.82 -12.09 -6.05
C ALA A 104 -1.13 -11.25 -7.30
N ASN A 105 -2.34 -10.69 -7.37
CA ASN A 105 -2.71 -9.81 -8.48
C ASN A 105 -1.86 -8.53 -8.49
N LEU A 106 -1.66 -7.90 -7.34
CA LEU A 106 -0.85 -6.69 -7.24
C LEU A 106 0.62 -6.94 -7.60
N LEU A 107 1.18 -8.10 -7.25
CA LEU A 107 2.54 -8.50 -7.65
C LEU A 107 2.71 -8.57 -9.17
N ASN A 108 1.66 -8.94 -9.89
CA ASN A 108 1.70 -9.02 -11.36
C ASN A 108 1.54 -7.64 -12.01
N THR A 109 0.85 -6.70 -11.36
CA THR A 109 0.52 -5.40 -11.95
C THR A 109 1.46 -4.27 -11.54
N ALA A 110 1.99 -4.25 -10.31
CA ALA A 110 2.93 -3.25 -9.82
C ALA A 110 4.40 -3.55 -10.22
N ASP A 111 5.28 -2.55 -10.16
CA ASP A 111 6.72 -2.75 -10.39
C ASP A 111 7.40 -3.42 -9.19
N THR A 112 7.07 -2.96 -7.98
CA THR A 112 7.53 -3.52 -6.71
C THR A 112 6.37 -3.55 -5.72
N VAL A 113 6.26 -4.63 -4.95
CA VAL A 113 5.30 -4.75 -3.84
C VAL A 113 6.04 -5.07 -2.56
N ILE A 114 5.97 -4.13 -1.62
CA ILE A 114 6.45 -4.26 -0.26
C ILE A 114 5.32 -4.85 0.58
N VAL A 115 5.55 -6.04 1.11
CA VAL A 115 4.58 -6.74 1.95
C VAL A 115 4.93 -6.62 3.43
N ILE A 116 3.96 -6.19 4.23
CA ILE A 116 4.05 -6.10 5.68
C ILE A 116 3.10 -7.15 6.29
N PRO A 117 3.63 -8.29 6.76
CA PRO A 117 2.79 -9.27 7.45
C PRO A 117 2.45 -8.77 8.85
N ASN A 118 1.19 -8.42 9.11
CA ASN A 118 0.77 -7.90 10.42
C ASN A 118 1.08 -8.87 11.57
N GLN A 119 1.13 -10.18 11.29
CA GLN A 119 1.54 -11.19 12.26
C GLN A 119 2.92 -10.92 12.88
N ASN A 120 3.84 -10.31 12.14
CA ASN A 120 5.17 -9.96 12.67
C ASN A 120 5.11 -8.81 13.67
N LEU A 121 4.08 -7.96 13.61
CA LEU A 121 3.89 -6.85 14.54
C LEU A 121 3.53 -7.35 15.95
N LEU A 122 2.90 -8.53 16.07
CA LEU A 122 2.63 -9.14 17.37
C LEU A 122 3.89 -9.63 18.08
N ARG A 123 4.95 -9.96 17.32
CA ARG A 123 6.22 -10.44 17.91
C ARG A 123 6.99 -9.34 18.64
N ILE A 124 6.71 -8.09 18.29
CA ILE A 124 7.32 -6.89 18.88
C ILE A 124 6.36 -6.18 19.85
N ALA A 125 5.15 -6.72 20.03
CA ALA A 125 4.10 -6.15 20.85
C ALA A 125 4.09 -6.81 22.24
N ASP A 126 3.88 -6.01 23.28
CA ASP A 126 3.77 -6.52 24.65
C ASP A 126 2.48 -7.33 24.84
N ALA A 127 2.46 -8.24 25.83
CA ALA A 127 1.33 -9.13 26.11
C ALA A 127 -0.03 -8.42 26.35
N GLY A 128 -0.02 -7.12 26.66
CA GLY A 128 -1.22 -6.28 26.83
C GLY A 128 -1.69 -5.54 25.58
N THR A 129 -1.08 -5.78 24.42
CA THR A 129 -1.39 -5.02 23.20
C THR A 129 -2.81 -5.33 22.71
N THR A 130 -3.66 -4.31 22.71
CA THR A 130 -5.02 -4.42 22.18
C THR A 130 -5.02 -4.51 20.66
N PHE A 131 -6.10 -5.05 20.08
CA PHE A 131 -6.28 -5.11 18.64
C PHE A 131 -6.16 -3.72 17.96
N GLU A 132 -6.74 -2.69 18.58
CA GLU A 132 -6.66 -1.32 18.09
C GLU A 132 -5.21 -0.80 18.07
N SER A 133 -4.43 -1.10 19.11
CA SER A 133 -3.01 -0.72 19.17
C SER A 133 -2.18 -1.45 18.10
N ALA A 134 -2.50 -2.72 17.85
CA ALA A 134 -1.87 -3.51 16.80
C ALA A 134 -2.12 -2.91 15.40
N LEU A 135 -3.35 -2.46 15.12
CA LEU A 135 -3.70 -1.77 13.87
C LEU A 135 -2.97 -0.43 13.73
N LYS A 136 -2.91 0.38 14.79
CA LYS A 136 -2.13 1.63 14.78
C LYS A 136 -0.66 1.39 14.50
N THR A 137 -0.12 0.28 15.00
CA THR A 137 1.26 -0.12 14.73
C THR A 137 1.44 -0.50 13.26
N ALA A 138 0.48 -1.20 12.65
CA ALA A 138 0.49 -1.52 11.22
C ALA A 138 0.47 -0.24 10.36
N ASP A 139 -0.39 0.73 10.70
CA ASP A 139 -0.46 2.03 10.00
C ASP A 139 0.88 2.79 10.10
N LYS A 140 1.52 2.74 11.27
CA LYS A 140 2.85 3.34 11.46
C LYS A 140 3.90 2.67 10.58
N VAL A 141 3.91 1.33 10.47
CA VAL A 141 4.87 0.61 9.63
C VAL A 141 4.61 0.87 8.13
N LEU A 142 3.35 0.95 7.71
CA LEU A 142 2.98 1.37 6.35
C LEU A 142 3.51 2.77 6.02
N SER A 143 3.30 3.72 6.93
CA SER A 143 3.81 5.10 6.76
C SER A 143 5.33 5.14 6.69
N LEU A 144 6.03 4.36 7.52
CA LEU A 144 7.48 4.24 7.47
C LEU A 144 7.95 3.66 6.14
N GLY A 145 7.24 2.66 5.58
CA GLY A 145 7.55 2.06 4.28
C GLY A 145 7.62 3.07 3.15
N VAL A 146 6.57 3.88 3.02
CA VAL A 146 6.52 4.95 2.02
C VAL A 146 7.58 6.01 2.33
N ARG A 147 7.65 6.45 3.60
CA ARG A 147 8.56 7.52 4.02
C ARG A 147 10.03 7.19 3.78
N CYS A 148 10.47 5.96 4.03
CA CYS A 148 11.85 5.55 3.80
C CYS A 148 12.27 5.74 2.35
N ILE A 149 11.38 5.48 1.39
CA ILE A 149 11.70 5.62 -0.04
C ILE A 149 11.59 7.09 -0.45
N THR A 150 10.55 7.79 -0.02
CA THR A 150 10.39 9.20 -0.37
C THR A 150 11.47 10.09 0.24
N ASP A 151 11.92 9.80 1.47
CA ASP A 151 12.99 10.57 2.11
C ASP A 151 14.34 10.39 1.38
N LEU A 152 14.58 9.24 0.73
CA LEU A 152 15.78 9.03 -0.10
C LEU A 152 15.78 9.85 -1.39
N ILE A 153 14.60 10.12 -1.96
CA ILE A 153 14.44 10.88 -3.20
C ILE A 153 14.41 12.39 -2.93
N LEU A 154 13.75 12.80 -1.84
CA LEU A 154 13.41 14.20 -1.59
C LEU A 154 14.38 14.92 -0.66
N ARG A 155 15.15 14.21 0.17
CA ARG A 155 16.09 14.85 1.09
C ARG A 155 17.50 14.82 0.51
N GLU A 156 18.05 16.01 0.30
CA GLU A 156 19.47 16.18 0.02
C GLU A 156 20.29 15.69 1.22
N GLY A 157 20.89 14.51 1.08
CA GLY A 157 21.88 13.96 2.01
C GLY A 157 23.29 14.01 1.42
N LEU A 158 24.28 13.58 2.21
CA LEU A 158 25.68 13.44 1.75
C LEU A 158 25.83 12.40 0.61
N VAL A 159 24.89 11.46 0.52
CA VAL A 159 24.73 10.53 -0.61
C VAL A 159 23.36 10.82 -1.20
N ASN A 160 23.32 11.58 -2.29
CA ASN A 160 22.08 11.88 -3.00
C ASN A 160 21.87 10.78 -4.04
N LEU A 161 20.90 9.90 -3.80
CA LEU A 161 20.44 8.96 -4.84
C LEU A 161 19.52 9.74 -5.76
N ASP A 162 19.73 9.65 -7.08
CA ASP A 162 18.82 10.28 -8.00
C ASP A 162 17.56 9.41 -8.22
N PHE A 163 16.52 10.00 -8.80
CA PHE A 163 15.29 9.27 -9.10
C PHE A 163 15.53 8.14 -10.12
N ALA A 164 16.55 8.25 -10.98
CA ALA A 164 16.85 7.25 -11.99
C ALA A 164 17.41 5.97 -11.35
N ASP A 165 18.25 6.09 -10.32
CA ASP A 165 18.78 4.99 -9.51
C ASP A 165 17.65 4.25 -8.79
N VAL A 166 16.76 4.99 -8.12
CA VAL A 166 15.59 4.41 -7.45
C VAL A 166 14.69 3.71 -8.45
N ARG A 167 14.41 4.36 -9.58
CA ARG A 167 13.60 3.77 -10.65
C ARG A 167 14.25 2.51 -11.21
N TYR A 168 15.56 2.48 -11.40
CA TYR A 168 16.27 1.31 -11.91
C TYR A 168 16.16 0.12 -10.95
N VAL A 169 16.32 0.35 -9.65
CA VAL A 169 16.25 -0.72 -8.62
C VAL A 169 14.81 -1.21 -8.40
N MET A 170 13.83 -0.32 -8.42
CA MET A 170 12.44 -0.66 -8.09
C MET A 170 11.62 -1.10 -9.29
N LYS A 171 12.04 -0.78 -10.52
CA LYS A 171 11.35 -1.23 -11.73
C LYS A 171 11.52 -2.75 -11.89
N ASN A 172 10.40 -3.46 -11.93
CA ASN A 172 10.37 -4.94 -11.92
C ASN A 172 11.06 -5.57 -10.70
N GLY A 173 11.11 -4.88 -9.55
CA GLY A 173 11.66 -5.42 -8.31
C GLY A 173 10.83 -6.57 -7.71
N GLY A 174 9.57 -6.72 -8.14
CA GLY A 174 8.71 -7.83 -7.71
C GLY A 174 8.38 -7.75 -6.23
N ARG A 175 8.61 -8.84 -5.47
CA ARG A 175 8.31 -8.89 -4.04
C ARG A 175 9.48 -8.33 -3.21
N ALA A 176 9.20 -7.33 -2.38
CA ALA A 176 10.13 -6.75 -1.43
C ALA A 176 9.67 -6.91 0.03
N LEU A 177 10.63 -6.86 0.95
CA LEU A 177 10.44 -6.91 2.41
C LEU A 177 11.02 -5.65 3.04
N MET A 178 10.32 -5.10 4.03
CA MET A 178 10.79 -3.94 4.78
C MET A 178 11.24 -4.35 6.18
N GLY A 179 12.46 -3.94 6.55
CA GLY A 179 12.98 -4.02 7.90
C GLY A 179 13.36 -2.63 8.42
N THR A 180 13.08 -2.34 9.68
CA THR A 180 13.56 -1.13 10.34
C THR A 180 14.27 -1.50 11.64
N ALA A 181 15.36 -0.81 11.94
CA ALA A 181 16.10 -0.95 13.18
C ALA A 181 16.46 0.44 13.73
N GLN A 182 16.46 0.59 15.04
CA GLN A 182 16.91 1.82 15.72
C GLN A 182 17.95 1.45 16.77
N ALA A 183 19.13 2.07 16.70
CA ALA A 183 20.20 1.89 17.65
C ALA A 183 20.67 3.25 18.20
N LYS A 184 21.14 3.27 19.46
CA LYS A 184 21.69 4.46 20.13
C LYS A 184 23.07 4.13 20.72
N GLY A 185 23.95 5.12 20.78
CA GLY A 185 25.29 5.01 21.39
C GLY A 185 26.45 4.86 20.40
N PRO A 186 27.68 4.64 20.92
CA PRO A 186 28.85 4.28 20.10
C PRO A 186 28.59 2.94 19.39
N LYS A 187 28.99 2.80 18.12
CA LYS A 187 28.70 1.64 17.24
C LYS A 187 27.20 1.44 16.90
N ARG A 188 26.47 2.53 16.67
CA ARG A 188 25.06 2.51 16.22
C ARG A 188 24.84 2.20 14.73
N ALA A 189 25.93 2.07 13.96
CA ALA A 189 25.92 1.77 12.54
C ALA A 189 26.29 0.31 12.32
#